data_AF-R8NEW0-F1
#
_entry.id   AF-R8NEW0-F1
#
_cell.length_a   1.000
_cell.length_b   1.000
_cell.length_c   1.000
_cell.angle_alpha   90.00
_cell.angle_beta   90.00
_cell.angle_gamma   90.00
#
_symmetry.space_group_name_H-M   'P 1'
#
loop_
_entity.id
_entity.type
_entity.pdbx_description
1 polymer ?
#
loop_
_entity_poly.entity_id
_entity_poly.type
_entity_poly.pdbx_seq_one_letter_code
_entity_poly.pdbx_strand_id
1 'polypeptide(L)'
;MPRIRNWKHLKLFRPNTQDNYEHIDELFSGEINWSMIENHYPDMLRIAMSIKAGKITPSTILNTLGTYSKRNKLYQAFCELGRAIRTMFLLQFMSNEELRRTIQSATNKSEAFNGFTKWLFFGGEGIISENDREKQKKIIKYNHLVANCLIFYNVFSISKLLHKYENQKEGFNKELICYLSPYMTAHVNRFGKYHIDSNREPGKLPYLSLFSKDMVFT
;
A
#
# COMPACT_ATOMS: atom_id res chain seq x y z
N MET A 1 2.16 -0.47 4.13
CA MET A 1 3.61 -0.19 4.14
C MET A 1 4.26 -1.00 3.04
N PRO A 2 5.22 -0.42 2.28
CA PRO A 2 5.88 -1.14 1.19
C PRO A 2 6.84 -2.20 1.73
N ARG A 3 7.01 -3.29 0.99
CA ARG A 3 8.04 -4.32 1.26
C ARG A 3 9.42 -3.68 1.36
N ILE A 4 10.15 -4.03 2.41
CA ILE A 4 11.54 -3.59 2.62
C ILE A 4 12.47 -4.51 1.81
N ARG A 5 12.90 -4.05 0.63
CA ARG A 5 13.89 -4.76 -0.18
C ARG A 5 15.29 -4.51 0.38
N ASN A 6 16.15 -5.53 0.31
CA ASN A 6 17.58 -5.44 0.65
C ASN A 6 17.85 -4.85 2.04
N TRP A 7 17.16 -5.36 3.07
CA TRP A 7 17.29 -4.87 4.44
C TRP A 7 18.75 -4.87 4.95
N LYS A 8 19.58 -5.78 4.44
CA LYS A 8 21.03 -5.88 4.75
C LYS A 8 21.85 -4.64 4.42
N HIS A 9 21.38 -3.78 3.52
CA HIS A 9 22.09 -2.54 3.13
C HIS A 9 21.48 -1.29 3.77
N LEU A 10 20.49 -1.45 4.66
CA LEU A 10 19.87 -0.33 5.34
C LEU A 10 20.68 0.04 6.58
N LYS A 11 20.89 1.34 6.76
CA LYS A 11 21.58 1.88 7.94
C LYS A 11 20.66 1.82 9.16
N LEU A 12 21.09 1.11 10.19
CA LEU A 12 20.53 1.15 11.55
C LEU A 12 21.40 2.05 12.42
N PHE A 13 20.79 2.66 13.44
CA PHE A 13 21.49 3.57 14.35
C PHE A 13 21.36 3.08 15.78
N ARG A 14 22.47 3.04 16.52
CA ARG A 14 22.48 2.63 17.93
C ARG A 14 21.85 3.71 18.80
N PRO A 15 21.22 3.33 19.92
CA PRO A 15 20.85 4.27 20.97
C PRO A 15 22.07 4.94 21.60
N ASN A 16 23.13 4.18 21.88
CA ASN A 16 24.37 4.68 22.47
C ASN A 16 25.58 3.98 21.82
N THR A 17 26.68 4.70 21.63
CA THR A 17 27.95 4.15 21.10
C THR A 17 28.59 3.13 22.05
N GLN A 18 28.30 3.18 23.35
CA GLN A 18 28.85 2.23 24.33
C GLN A 18 28.15 0.86 24.32
N ASP A 19 27.00 0.75 23.66
CA ASP A 19 26.26 -0.50 23.58
C ASP A 19 26.84 -1.40 22.49
N ASN A 20 27.35 -2.56 22.90
CA ASN A 20 27.79 -3.62 22.00
C ASN A 20 26.76 -4.74 22.01
N TYR A 21 26.33 -5.17 20.83
CA TYR A 21 25.34 -6.22 20.68
C TYR A 21 25.95 -7.47 20.07
N GLU A 22 25.93 -8.57 20.81
CA GLU A 22 26.39 -9.86 20.31
C GLU A 22 25.62 -10.26 19.04
N HIS A 23 26.35 -10.61 17.97
CA HIS A 23 25.85 -11.04 16.66
C HIS A 23 25.17 -10.01 15.73
N ILE A 24 24.75 -8.85 16.23
CA ILE A 24 24.04 -7.85 15.42
C ILE A 24 24.76 -6.50 15.31
N ASP A 25 25.95 -6.39 15.91
CA ASP A 25 26.75 -5.17 15.95
C ASP A 25 27.02 -4.57 14.57
N GLU A 26 27.30 -5.44 13.59
CA GLU A 26 27.58 -5.08 12.18
C GLU A 26 26.39 -4.45 11.45
N LEU A 27 25.16 -4.63 11.96
CA LEU A 27 23.97 -4.05 11.33
C LEU A 27 23.87 -2.53 11.56
N PHE A 28 24.57 -2.01 12.58
CA PHE A 28 24.50 -0.61 12.96
C PHE A 28 25.63 0.21 12.30
N SER A 29 25.28 1.35 11.73
CA SER A 29 26.22 2.20 10.96
C SER A 29 26.45 3.58 11.59
N GLY A 30 25.91 3.85 12.78
CA GLY A 30 26.04 5.12 13.47
C GLY A 30 25.19 5.18 14.73
N GLU A 31 25.11 6.36 15.33
CA GLU A 31 24.39 6.64 16.58
C GLU A 31 23.26 7.66 16.36
N ILE A 32 22.21 7.57 17.17
CA ILE A 32 21.13 8.56 17.22
C ILE A 32 21.57 9.72 18.12
N ASN A 33 21.49 10.96 17.61
CA ASN A 33 21.76 12.12 18.45
C ASN A 33 20.53 12.50 19.29
N TRP A 34 20.41 11.91 20.49
CA TRP A 34 19.30 12.19 21.42
C TRP A 34 19.25 13.63 21.89
N SER A 35 20.41 14.25 22.15
CA SER A 35 20.47 15.66 22.57
C SER A 35 19.85 16.60 21.52
N MET A 36 19.98 16.27 20.24
CA MET A 36 19.39 17.06 19.16
C MET A 36 17.86 17.02 19.20
N ILE A 37 17.30 15.84 19.50
CA ILE A 37 15.86 15.62 19.65
C ILE A 37 15.36 16.36 20.89
N GLU A 38 16.01 16.15 22.03
CA GLU A 38 15.63 16.75 23.31
C GLU A 38 15.62 18.29 23.25
N ASN A 39 16.70 18.89 22.73
CA ASN A 39 16.84 20.33 22.62
C ASN A 39 15.75 21.00 21.74
N HIS A 40 15.19 20.28 20.75
CA HIS A 40 14.18 20.81 19.84
C HIS A 40 12.80 20.19 20.02
N TYR A 41 12.63 19.31 21.02
CA TYR A 41 11.39 18.58 21.27
C TYR A 41 10.17 19.51 21.44
N PRO A 42 10.25 20.64 22.18
CA PRO A 42 9.13 21.57 22.29
C PRO A 42 8.68 22.13 20.93
N ASP A 43 9.61 22.45 20.04
CA ASP A 43 9.30 23.00 18.72
C ASP A 43 8.75 21.94 17.77
N MET A 44 9.25 20.70 17.88
CA MET A 44 8.68 19.56 17.15
C MET A 44 7.21 19.33 17.55
N LEU A 45 6.91 19.38 18.84
CA LEU A 45 5.54 19.26 19.35
C LEU A 45 4.65 20.43 18.89
N ARG A 46 5.17 21.66 18.87
CA ARG A 46 4.42 22.83 18.35
C ARG A 46 4.02 22.63 16.89
N ILE A 47 4.92 22.10 16.06
CA ILE A 47 4.60 21.76 14.67
C ILE A 47 3.52 20.67 14.61
N ALA A 48 3.67 19.58 15.37
CA ALA A 48 2.69 18.51 15.40
C ALA A 48 1.30 19.00 15.84
N MET A 49 1.23 19.85 16.85
CA MET A 49 0.00 20.46 17.33
C MET A 49 -0.60 21.44 16.32
N SER A 50 0.22 22.23 15.61
CA SER A 50 -0.24 23.14 14.57
C SER A 50 -0.84 22.39 13.38
N ILE A 51 -0.25 21.26 13.00
CA ILE A 51 -0.79 20.35 11.99
C ILE A 51 -2.12 19.75 12.47
N LYS A 52 -2.15 19.21 13.69
CA LYS A 52 -3.35 18.61 14.28
C LYS A 52 -4.51 19.61 14.39
N ALA A 53 -4.20 20.87 14.70
CA ALA A 53 -5.17 21.97 14.77
C ALA A 53 -5.57 22.53 13.39
N GLY A 54 -5.03 21.99 12.29
CA GLY A 54 -5.34 22.45 10.93
C GLY A 54 -4.78 23.84 10.57
N LYS A 55 -3.91 24.42 11.41
CA LYS A 55 -3.33 25.75 11.18
C LYS A 55 -2.29 25.74 10.05
N ILE A 56 -1.60 24.62 9.86
CA ILE A 56 -0.59 24.44 8.81
C ILE A 56 -0.74 23.04 8.23
N THR A 57 -0.63 22.91 6.91
CA THR A 57 -0.65 21.60 6.24
C THR A 57 0.72 20.92 6.33
N PRO A 58 0.76 19.57 6.44
CA PRO A 58 2.01 18.81 6.46
C PRO A 58 2.91 19.08 5.24
N SER A 59 2.30 19.26 4.06
CA SER A 59 3.02 19.57 2.82
C SER A 59 3.79 20.89 2.91
N THR A 60 3.19 21.91 3.53
CA THR A 60 3.84 23.21 3.71
C THR A 60 5.04 23.09 4.65
N ILE A 61 4.90 22.39 5.77
CA ILE A 61 6.01 22.15 6.71
C ILE A 61 7.15 21.39 6.01
N LEU A 62 6.86 20.34 5.25
CA LEU A 62 7.87 19.57 4.53
C LEU A 62 8.63 20.43 3.52
N ASN A 63 7.94 21.28 2.76
CA ASN A 63 8.59 22.20 1.83
C ASN A 63 9.48 23.21 2.57
N THR A 64 8.97 23.83 3.65
CA THR A 64 9.71 24.83 4.42
C THR A 64 10.95 24.26 5.10
N LEU A 65 10.81 23.11 5.77
CA LEU A 65 11.91 22.45 6.46
C LEU A 65 12.92 21.85 5.45
N GLY A 66 12.43 21.33 4.33
CA GLY A 66 13.26 20.74 3.27
C GLY A 66 14.15 21.75 2.54
N THR A 67 13.64 22.96 2.30
CA THR A 67 14.36 24.04 1.58
C THR A 67 15.65 24.46 2.29
N TYR A 68 15.68 24.44 3.63
CA TYR A 68 16.85 24.80 4.44
C TYR A 68 17.42 23.61 5.24
N SER A 69 17.19 22.38 4.77
CA SER A 69 17.46 21.12 5.46
C SER A 69 18.85 21.02 6.13
N LYS A 70 19.93 21.46 5.48
CA LYS A 70 21.28 21.38 6.05
C LYS A 70 21.56 22.38 7.18
N ARG A 71 20.88 23.54 7.20
CA ARG A 71 21.09 24.60 8.21
C ARG A 71 20.02 24.60 9.30
N ASN A 72 18.88 23.97 9.03
CA ASN A 72 17.74 23.96 9.93
C ASN A 72 17.90 22.87 11.00
N LYS A 73 18.21 23.28 12.23
CA LYS A 73 18.34 22.38 13.37
C LYS A 73 17.04 21.62 13.68
N LEU A 74 15.88 22.24 13.52
CA LEU A 74 14.59 21.58 13.72
C LEU A 74 14.36 20.45 12.69
N TYR A 75 14.74 20.67 11.43
CA TYR A 75 14.72 19.61 10.41
C TYR A 75 15.66 18.45 10.78
N GLN A 76 16.86 18.76 11.25
CA GLN A 76 17.83 17.75 11.70
C GLN A 76 17.28 16.95 12.90
N ALA A 77 16.62 17.60 13.86
CA ALA A 77 15.97 16.92 14.98
C ALA A 77 14.86 15.95 14.53
N PHE A 78 14.02 16.35 13.56
CA PHE A 78 13.07 15.42 12.94
C PHE A 78 13.74 14.25 12.21
N CYS A 79 14.90 14.49 11.58
CA CYS A 79 15.68 13.45 10.94
C CYS A 79 16.26 12.45 11.94
N GLU A 80 16.80 12.91 13.08
CA GLU A 80 17.28 12.04 14.16
C GLU A 80 16.14 11.21 14.77
N LEU A 81 14.99 11.82 15.04
CA LEU A 81 13.79 11.09 15.47
C LEU A 81 13.36 10.05 14.41
N GLY A 82 13.39 10.43 13.13
CA GLY A 82 13.09 9.54 12.02
C GLY A 82 14.05 8.34 11.94
N ARG A 83 15.35 8.54 12.24
CA ARG A 83 16.34 7.45 12.32
C ARG A 83 16.04 6.49 13.47
N ALA A 84 15.64 7.02 14.63
CA ALA A 84 15.25 6.20 15.78
C ALA A 84 14.03 5.32 15.45
N ILE A 85 12.94 5.93 14.98
CA ILE A 85 11.71 5.23 14.63
C ILE A 85 11.97 4.20 13.51
N ARG A 86 12.75 4.58 12.49
CA ARG A 86 13.12 3.67 11.40
C ARG A 86 13.92 2.48 11.89
N THR A 87 14.90 2.71 12.78
CA THR A 87 15.72 1.62 13.33
C THR A 87 14.87 0.65 14.12
N MET A 88 14.03 1.16 15.03
CA MET A 88 13.11 0.35 15.83
C MET A 88 12.19 -0.49 14.93
N PHE A 89 11.60 0.13 13.90
CA PHE A 89 10.75 -0.58 12.96
C PHE A 89 11.50 -1.64 12.15
N LEU A 90 12.72 -1.36 11.70
CA LEU A 90 13.53 -2.34 10.97
C LEU A 90 13.91 -3.54 11.83
N LEU A 91 14.28 -3.31 13.10
CA LEU A 91 14.54 -4.37 14.06
C LEU A 91 13.28 -5.23 14.29
N GLN A 92 12.11 -4.59 14.48
CA GLN A 92 10.83 -5.27 14.61
C GLN A 92 10.48 -6.07 13.34
N PHE A 93 10.73 -5.51 12.15
CA PHE A 93 10.52 -6.18 10.88
C PHE A 93 11.42 -7.42 10.73
N MET A 94 12.65 -7.38 11.26
CA MET A 94 13.58 -8.51 11.22
C MET A 94 13.26 -9.58 12.25
N SER A 95 12.74 -9.21 13.43
CA SER A 95 12.40 -10.17 14.48
C SER A 95 11.02 -10.81 14.31
N ASN A 96 10.03 -10.07 13.80
CA ASN A 96 8.64 -10.53 13.74
C ASN A 96 8.26 -11.06 12.35
N GLU A 97 8.00 -12.35 12.24
CA GLU A 97 7.57 -12.98 11.00
C GLU A 97 6.14 -12.58 10.58
N GLU A 98 5.20 -12.49 11.51
CA GLU A 98 3.80 -12.11 11.22
C GLU A 98 3.72 -10.71 10.62
N LEU A 99 4.52 -9.77 11.13
CA LEU A 99 4.66 -8.42 10.57
C LEU A 99 5.16 -8.49 9.12
N ARG A 100 6.18 -9.32 8.84
CA ARG A 100 6.68 -9.50 7.46
C ARG A 100 5.62 -10.10 6.55
N ARG A 101 4.92 -11.14 7.00
CA ARG A 101 3.82 -11.78 6.25
C ARG A 101 2.72 -10.75 5.93
N THR A 102 2.33 -9.94 6.91
CA THR A 102 1.31 -8.89 6.73
C THR A 102 1.74 -7.85 5.68
N ILE A 103 2.97 -7.34 5.79
CA ILE A 103 3.53 -6.39 4.82
C ILE A 103 3.63 -7.00 3.42
N GLN A 104 4.06 -8.26 3.32
CA GLN A 104 4.15 -8.97 2.05
C GLN A 104 2.77 -9.17 1.43
N SER A 105 1.77 -9.61 2.21
CA SER A 105 0.38 -9.77 1.74
C SER A 105 -0.21 -8.46 1.25
N ALA A 106 -0.01 -7.36 1.98
CA ALA A 106 -0.46 -6.04 1.55
C ALA A 106 0.26 -5.58 0.26
N THR A 107 1.56 -5.85 0.15
CA THR A 107 2.35 -5.51 -1.04
C THR A 107 1.88 -6.33 -2.25
N ASN A 108 1.69 -7.65 -2.09
CA ASN A 108 1.19 -8.53 -3.14
C ASN A 108 -0.16 -8.06 -3.69
N LYS A 109 -1.08 -7.61 -2.82
CA LYS A 109 -2.37 -7.03 -3.24
C LYS A 109 -2.17 -5.80 -4.14
N SER A 110 -1.30 -4.87 -3.73
CA SER A 110 -1.00 -3.67 -4.51
C SER A 110 -0.27 -3.99 -5.82
N GLU A 111 0.67 -4.92 -5.81
CA GLU A 111 1.41 -5.35 -7.01
C GLU A 111 0.48 -6.05 -8.00
N ALA A 112 -0.42 -6.91 -7.53
CA ALA A 112 -1.42 -7.55 -8.38
C ALA A 112 -2.38 -6.54 -9.01
N PHE A 113 -2.83 -5.54 -8.25
CA PHE A 113 -3.65 -4.44 -8.79
C PHE A 113 -2.86 -3.59 -9.81
N ASN A 114 -1.59 -3.29 -9.55
CA ASN A 114 -0.73 -2.57 -10.50
C ASN A 114 -0.51 -3.37 -11.79
N GLY A 115 -0.30 -4.69 -11.69
CA GLY A 115 -0.22 -5.57 -12.84
C GLY A 115 -1.52 -5.61 -13.64
N PHE A 116 -2.66 -5.67 -12.94
CA PHE A 116 -3.99 -5.64 -13.54
C PHE A 116 -4.30 -4.33 -14.26
N THR A 117 -4.03 -3.19 -13.64
CA THR A 117 -4.21 -1.87 -14.27
C THR A 117 -3.24 -1.65 -15.43
N LYS A 118 -2.01 -2.16 -15.36
CA LYS A 118 -1.07 -2.17 -16.48
C LYS A 118 -1.59 -3.02 -17.65
N TRP A 119 -2.18 -4.19 -17.35
CA TRP A 119 -2.79 -5.04 -18.37
C TRP A 119 -4.06 -4.40 -18.98
N LEU A 120 -4.86 -3.69 -18.21
CA LEU A 120 -6.04 -2.99 -18.73
C LEU A 120 -5.71 -1.80 -19.62
N PHE A 121 -4.51 -1.25 -19.46
CA PHE A 121 -4.10 -0.07 -20.21
C PHE A 121 -4.08 -0.34 -21.72
N PHE A 122 -4.76 0.51 -22.48
CA PHE A 122 -4.93 0.34 -23.91
C PHE A 122 -3.72 0.92 -24.68
N GLY A 123 -2.88 0.03 -25.23
CA GLY A 123 -1.65 0.41 -25.95
C GLY A 123 -0.50 0.85 -25.04
N GLY A 124 0.75 0.63 -25.46
CA GLY A 124 1.93 1.12 -24.73
C GLY A 124 2.24 0.42 -23.39
N GLU A 125 1.62 -0.73 -23.08
CA GLU A 125 1.90 -1.53 -21.87
C GLU A 125 1.88 -0.72 -20.54
N GLY A 126 0.99 0.25 -20.40
CA GLY A 126 0.92 1.10 -19.21
C GLY A 126 1.93 2.25 -19.18
N ILE A 127 2.67 2.49 -20.27
CA ILE A 127 3.51 3.66 -20.43
C ILE A 127 2.63 4.84 -20.88
N ILE A 128 2.64 5.91 -20.09
CA ILE A 128 1.96 7.16 -20.43
C ILE A 128 2.98 8.07 -21.13
N SER A 129 2.84 8.25 -22.45
CA SER A 129 3.73 9.11 -23.26
C SER A 129 3.40 10.60 -23.15
N GLU A 130 2.30 10.95 -22.48
CA GLU A 130 1.85 12.33 -22.29
C GLU A 130 2.69 13.02 -21.19
N ASN A 131 3.13 14.26 -21.43
CA ASN A 131 3.98 15.03 -20.50
C ASN A 131 3.16 16.02 -19.64
N ASP A 132 1.89 16.26 -19.97
CA ASP A 132 1.01 17.09 -19.16
C ASP A 132 0.48 16.34 -17.93
N ARG A 133 0.71 16.91 -16.74
CA ARG A 133 0.36 16.28 -15.45
C ARG A 133 -1.15 16.10 -15.26
N GLU A 134 -1.98 17.02 -15.75
CA GLU A 134 -3.43 16.92 -15.60
C GLU A 134 -4.01 15.84 -16.51
N LYS A 135 -3.50 15.72 -17.74
CA LYS A 135 -3.86 14.62 -18.64
C LYS A 135 -3.38 13.26 -18.11
N GLN A 136 -2.16 13.16 -17.59
CA GLN A 136 -1.68 11.92 -16.93
C GLN A 136 -2.62 11.49 -15.80
N LYS A 137 -3.04 12.42 -14.93
CA LYS A 137 -4.01 12.13 -13.87
C LYS A 137 -5.34 11.63 -14.42
N LYS A 138 -5.86 12.24 -15.48
CA LYS A 138 -7.12 11.80 -16.12
C LYS A 138 -6.99 10.37 -16.65
N ILE A 139 -5.92 10.08 -17.38
CA ILE A 139 -5.63 8.74 -17.91
C ILE A 139 -5.61 7.69 -16.79
N ILE A 140 -4.89 7.95 -15.69
CA ILE A 140 -4.81 7.05 -14.53
C ILE A 140 -6.19 6.84 -13.91
N LYS A 141 -6.96 7.92 -13.70
CA LYS A 141 -8.30 7.85 -13.09
C LYS A 141 -9.29 7.06 -13.95
N TYR A 142 -9.30 7.27 -15.27
CA TYR A 142 -10.16 6.52 -16.17
C TYR A 142 -9.76 5.04 -16.24
N ASN A 143 -8.45 4.74 -16.25
CA ASN A 143 -7.98 3.36 -16.20
C ASN A 143 -8.42 2.66 -14.89
N HIS A 144 -8.32 3.35 -13.75
CA HIS A 144 -8.82 2.85 -12.47
C HIS A 144 -10.33 2.62 -12.47
N LEU A 145 -11.11 3.49 -13.12
CA LEU A 145 -12.55 3.31 -13.26
C LEU A 145 -12.88 2.01 -14.00
N VAL A 146 -12.24 1.78 -15.16
CA VAL A 146 -12.41 0.54 -15.93
C VAL A 146 -11.96 -0.68 -15.13
N ALA A 147 -10.85 -0.56 -14.39
CA ALA A 147 -10.37 -1.62 -13.50
C ALA A 147 -11.42 -1.99 -12.44
N ASN A 148 -12.03 -1.01 -11.79
CA ASN A 148 -13.08 -1.25 -10.80
C ASN A 148 -14.32 -1.91 -11.42
N CYS A 149 -14.74 -1.50 -12.62
CA CYS A 149 -15.84 -2.13 -13.34
C CYS A 149 -15.56 -3.62 -13.63
N LEU A 150 -14.34 -3.94 -14.09
CA LEU A 150 -13.97 -5.31 -14.39
C LEU A 150 -13.79 -6.16 -13.12
N ILE A 151 -13.21 -5.59 -12.06
CA ILE A 151 -13.14 -6.21 -10.73
C ILE A 151 -14.55 -6.59 -10.25
N PHE A 152 -15.50 -5.66 -10.37
CA PHE A 152 -16.88 -5.92 -9.99
C PHE A 152 -17.49 -7.07 -10.79
N TYR A 153 -17.29 -7.09 -12.12
CA TYR A 153 -17.74 -8.20 -12.96
C TYR A 153 -17.11 -9.54 -12.58
N ASN A 154 -15.81 -9.56 -12.27
CA ASN A 154 -15.09 -10.76 -11.84
C ASN A 154 -15.63 -11.27 -10.51
N VAL A 155 -15.78 -10.40 -9.51
CA VAL A 155 -16.36 -10.76 -8.21
C VAL A 155 -17.78 -11.30 -8.42
N PHE A 156 -18.63 -10.61 -9.18
CA PHE A 156 -19.98 -11.07 -9.49
C PHE A 156 -20.00 -12.48 -10.12
N SER A 157 -19.12 -12.72 -11.09
CA SER A 157 -19.05 -13.99 -11.81
C SER A 157 -18.56 -15.12 -10.90
N ILE A 158 -17.51 -14.87 -10.11
CA ILE A 158 -16.96 -15.80 -9.11
C ILE A 158 -18.04 -16.13 -8.07
N SER A 159 -18.68 -15.11 -7.51
CA SER A 159 -19.79 -15.24 -6.56
C SER A 159 -20.91 -16.14 -7.09
N LYS A 160 -21.34 -15.91 -8.33
CA LYS A 160 -22.39 -16.72 -8.97
C LYS A 160 -21.95 -18.18 -9.14
N LEU A 161 -20.68 -18.41 -9.48
CA LEU A 161 -20.13 -19.77 -9.59
C LEU A 161 -20.05 -20.45 -8.21
N LEU A 162 -19.55 -19.77 -7.19
CA LEU A 162 -19.47 -20.30 -5.82
C LEU A 162 -20.85 -20.71 -5.29
N HIS A 163 -21.88 -19.89 -5.49
CA HIS A 163 -23.24 -20.26 -5.11
C HIS A 163 -23.79 -21.48 -5.87
N LYS A 164 -23.43 -21.65 -7.15
CA LYS A 164 -23.80 -22.85 -7.90
C LYS A 164 -23.12 -24.10 -7.35
N TYR A 165 -21.83 -24.01 -6.98
CA TYR A 165 -21.07 -25.11 -6.41
C TYR A 165 -21.49 -25.46 -4.98
N GLU A 166 -21.90 -24.47 -4.17
CA GLU A 166 -22.42 -24.72 -2.82
C GLU A 166 -23.71 -25.56 -2.85
N ASN A 167 -24.51 -25.43 -3.90
CA ASN A 167 -25.73 -26.23 -4.11
C ASN A 167 -25.46 -27.64 -4.67
N GLN A 168 -24.21 -27.99 -4.99
CA GLN A 168 -23.83 -29.33 -5.46
C GLN A 168 -23.39 -30.22 -4.28
N LYS A 169 -23.60 -31.53 -4.40
CA LYS A 169 -23.34 -32.51 -3.32
C LYS A 169 -21.88 -32.59 -2.89
N GLU A 170 -20.94 -32.28 -3.78
CA GLU A 170 -19.49 -32.32 -3.48
C GLU A 170 -18.98 -31.04 -2.78
N GLY A 171 -19.74 -29.94 -2.84
CA GLY A 171 -19.34 -28.65 -2.28
C GLY A 171 -18.01 -28.12 -2.83
N PHE A 172 -17.40 -27.18 -2.12
CA PHE A 172 -16.02 -26.75 -2.38
C PHE A 172 -15.32 -26.45 -1.04
N ASN A 173 -13.99 -26.57 -1.01
CA ASN A 173 -13.22 -26.21 0.19
C ASN A 173 -13.27 -24.68 0.40
N LYS A 174 -13.94 -24.25 1.47
CA LYS A 174 -14.10 -22.83 1.83
C LYS A 174 -12.77 -22.12 2.08
N GLU A 175 -11.75 -22.85 2.53
CA GLU A 175 -10.40 -22.31 2.75
C GLU A 175 -9.73 -21.85 1.44
N LEU A 176 -10.12 -22.44 0.30
CA LEU A 176 -9.56 -22.07 -1.00
C LEU A 176 -10.09 -20.73 -1.52
N ILE A 177 -11.24 -20.24 -1.01
CA ILE A 177 -11.78 -18.93 -1.41
C ILE A 177 -10.76 -17.81 -1.14
N CYS A 178 -10.01 -17.93 -0.05
CA CYS A 178 -9.03 -16.92 0.36
C CYS A 178 -7.90 -16.71 -0.66
N TYR A 179 -7.70 -17.64 -1.60
CA TYR A 179 -6.71 -17.52 -2.67
C TYR A 179 -7.27 -16.93 -3.97
N LEU A 180 -8.59 -16.72 -4.06
CA LEU A 180 -9.20 -16.12 -5.25
C LEU A 180 -8.84 -14.63 -5.34
N SER A 181 -8.46 -14.22 -6.55
CA SER A 181 -8.17 -12.83 -6.85
C SER A 181 -9.22 -12.27 -7.81
N PRO A 182 -9.74 -11.05 -7.57
CA PRO A 182 -10.65 -10.41 -8.51
C PRO A 182 -9.93 -9.86 -9.76
N TYR A 183 -8.61 -10.00 -9.85
CA TYR A 183 -7.78 -9.45 -10.93
C TYR A 183 -7.55 -10.45 -12.08
N MET A 184 -8.42 -11.45 -12.23
CA MET A 184 -8.33 -12.43 -13.33
C MET A 184 -8.58 -11.76 -14.69
N THR A 185 -7.75 -12.09 -15.67
CA THR A 185 -7.78 -11.49 -17.02
C THR A 185 -7.98 -12.50 -18.14
N ALA A 186 -7.75 -13.79 -17.90
CA ALA A 186 -7.74 -14.83 -18.94
C ALA A 186 -9.09 -14.98 -19.67
N HIS A 187 -10.21 -14.75 -18.98
CA HIS A 187 -11.56 -14.83 -19.55
C HIS A 187 -12.03 -13.54 -20.22
N VAL A 188 -11.22 -12.47 -20.15
CA VAL A 188 -11.61 -11.15 -20.63
C VAL A 188 -10.99 -10.91 -21.99
N ASN A 189 -11.83 -10.83 -23.01
CA ASN A 189 -11.35 -10.35 -24.30
C ASN A 189 -11.08 -8.84 -24.21
N ARG A 190 -9.81 -8.44 -24.21
CA ARG A 190 -9.36 -7.03 -24.16
C ARG A 190 -9.39 -6.35 -25.53
N PHE A 191 -9.29 -7.11 -26.60
CA PHE A 191 -9.16 -6.57 -27.96
C PHE A 191 -10.18 -7.21 -28.88
N GLY A 192 -10.91 -6.37 -29.60
CA GLY A 192 -11.85 -6.85 -30.61
C GLY A 192 -13.04 -5.93 -30.74
N LYS A 193 -14.06 -6.44 -31.44
CA LYS A 193 -15.32 -5.75 -31.62
C LYS A 193 -16.28 -6.20 -30.52
N TYR A 194 -16.81 -5.23 -29.79
CA TYR A 194 -17.84 -5.45 -28.78
C TYR A 194 -19.20 -5.08 -29.38
N HIS A 195 -20.15 -5.99 -29.32
CA HIS A 195 -21.55 -5.69 -29.58
C HIS A 195 -22.20 -5.31 -28.26
N ILE A 196 -22.61 -4.05 -28.14
CA ILE A 196 -23.32 -3.55 -26.97
C ILE A 196 -24.82 -3.75 -27.23
N ASP A 197 -25.43 -4.59 -26.41
CA ASP A 197 -26.89 -4.76 -26.39
C ASP A 197 -27.48 -3.92 -25.26
N SER A 198 -28.16 -2.83 -25.62
CA SER A 198 -28.80 -1.91 -24.68
C SER A 198 -30.00 -2.52 -23.95
N ASN A 199 -30.57 -3.61 -24.47
CA ASN A 199 -31.73 -4.30 -23.88
C ASN A 199 -31.30 -5.43 -22.93
N ARG A 200 -29.99 -5.70 -22.81
CA ARG A 200 -29.49 -6.75 -21.94
C ARG A 200 -29.63 -6.36 -20.48
N GLU A 201 -30.53 -7.03 -19.77
CA GLU A 201 -30.63 -6.88 -18.33
C GLU A 201 -29.44 -7.54 -17.60
N PRO A 202 -28.84 -6.87 -16.61
CA PRO A 202 -27.83 -7.49 -15.77
C PRO A 202 -28.45 -8.64 -14.96
N GLY A 203 -27.71 -9.74 -14.80
CA GLY A 203 -28.17 -10.86 -13.98
C GLY A 203 -28.41 -10.42 -12.53
N LYS A 204 -29.47 -10.94 -11.90
CA LYS A 204 -29.80 -10.63 -10.50
C LYS A 204 -28.60 -10.96 -9.59
N LEU A 205 -28.28 -10.02 -8.70
CA LEU A 205 -27.29 -10.23 -7.65
C LEU A 205 -27.83 -11.29 -6.68
N PRO A 206 -27.11 -12.40 -6.43
CA PRO A 206 -27.56 -13.43 -5.48
C PRO A 206 -27.52 -12.95 -4.02
N TYR A 207 -27.02 -11.74 -3.76
CA TYR A 207 -26.81 -11.21 -2.42
C TYR A 207 -28.00 -10.37 -1.94
N LEU A 208 -28.89 -11.00 -1.18
CA LEU A 208 -29.83 -10.31 -0.31
C LEU A 208 -29.83 -10.82 1.15
N SER A 209 -29.02 -11.82 1.53
CA SER A 209 -29.05 -12.31 2.93
C SER A 209 -27.83 -13.04 3.52
N LEU A 210 -26.72 -13.26 2.81
CA LEU A 210 -25.67 -14.19 3.28
C LEU A 210 -24.39 -13.58 3.86
N PHE A 211 -24.18 -12.28 3.80
CA PHE A 211 -23.09 -11.63 4.52
C PHE A 211 -23.65 -10.89 5.73
N SER A 212 -23.70 -11.58 6.89
CA SER A 212 -23.76 -10.86 8.16
C SER A 212 -22.59 -9.88 8.20
N LYS A 213 -22.84 -8.69 8.74
CA LYS A 213 -21.88 -7.58 8.88
C LYS A 213 -20.57 -7.98 9.60
N ASP A 214 -20.51 -9.18 10.18
CA ASP A 214 -19.43 -9.68 11.02
C ASP A 214 -18.32 -10.42 10.26
N MET A 215 -18.49 -10.72 8.96
CA MET A 215 -17.43 -11.36 8.16
C MET A 215 -16.53 -10.31 7.50
N VAL A 216 -15.80 -9.56 8.33
CA VAL A 216 -14.67 -8.76 7.88
C VAL A 216 -13.55 -9.73 7.54
N PHE A 217 -13.24 -9.91 6.25
CA PHE A 217 -12.03 -10.58 5.80
C PHE A 217 -10.83 -9.86 6.43
N THR A 218 -10.29 -10.47 7.49
CA THR A 218 -9.13 -9.98 8.24
C THR A 218 -7.86 -10.43 7.53
#